data_AF-R7J9V8-F1
#
_entry.id   AF-R7J9V8-F1
#
_cell.length_a   1.000
_cell.length_b   1.000
_cell.length_c   1.000
_cell.angle_alpha   90.00
_cell.angle_beta   90.00
_cell.angle_gamma   90.00
#
_symmetry.space_group_name_H-M   'P 1'
#
loop_
_entity.id
_entity.type
_entity.pdbx_description
1 polymer ?
#
loop_
_entity_poly.entity_id
_entity_poly.type
_entity_poly.pdbx_seq_one_letter_code
_entity_poly.pdbx_strand_id
1 'polypeptide(L)'
;MNLEVYRLDNYTDEMKEQALTLVQATEKLGEIIKQFKKVSDVEEITELNIEMKEIESHGDEIHRRAMGNLFSGQYEALDVIKLRDMYKEIENAFDACFFVSDTILNVVLKQS
;
A
#
# COMPACT_ATOMS: atom_id res chain seq x y z
N MET A 1 13.30 -4.65 -1.24
CA MET A 1 13.88 -4.16 0.04
C MET A 1 15.16 -4.91 0.35
N ASN A 2 16.29 -4.21 0.49
CA ASN A 2 17.60 -4.82 0.73
C ASN A 2 18.19 -4.35 2.08
N LEU A 3 17.84 -5.05 3.16
CA LEU A 3 18.33 -4.71 4.52
C LEU A 3 19.86 -4.75 4.64
N GLU A 4 20.52 -5.64 3.89
CA GLU A 4 21.97 -5.81 3.92
C GLU A 4 22.69 -4.56 3.41
N VAL A 5 22.20 -3.96 2.33
CA VAL A 5 22.72 -2.68 1.79
C VAL A 5 22.60 -1.56 2.81
N TYR A 6 21.48 -1.49 3.54
CA TYR A 6 21.28 -0.47 4.58
C TYR A 6 21.90 -0.83 5.93
N ARG A 7 22.47 -2.03 6.10
CA ARG A 7 23.00 -2.56 7.36
C ARG A 7 21.98 -2.44 8.49
N LEU A 8 20.77 -2.91 8.24
CA LEU A 8 19.69 -3.01 9.22
C LEU A 8 19.55 -4.47 9.67
N ASP A 9 19.60 -4.71 10.97
CA ASP A 9 19.55 -6.07 11.53
C ASP A 9 18.12 -6.59 11.67
N ASN A 10 17.12 -5.69 11.73
CA ASN A 10 15.72 -6.03 11.98
C ASN A 10 14.77 -5.13 11.20
N TYR A 11 13.57 -5.65 10.93
CA TYR A 11 12.42 -4.87 10.47
C TYR A 11 11.75 -4.20 11.67
N THR A 12 11.37 -2.93 11.52
CA THR A 12 10.51 -2.25 12.51
C THR A 12 9.11 -2.85 12.49
N ASP A 13 8.35 -2.62 13.56
CA ASP A 13 6.96 -3.10 13.60
C ASP A 13 6.10 -2.35 12.57
N GLU A 14 6.37 -1.06 12.32
CA GLU A 14 5.72 -0.32 11.26
C GLU A 14 6.01 -0.89 9.86
N MET A 15 7.23 -1.37 9.57
CA MET A 15 7.51 -2.05 8.30
C MET A 15 6.68 -3.32 8.14
N LYS A 16 6.52 -4.09 9.22
CA LYS A 16 5.73 -5.34 9.19
C LYS A 16 4.25 -5.03 9.00
N GLU A 17 3.73 -4.00 9.68
CA GLU A 17 2.37 -3.54 9.51
C GLU A 17 2.12 -3.08 8.07
N GLN A 18 2.95 -2.20 7.51
CA GLN A 18 2.82 -1.77 6.11
C GLN A 18 2.89 -2.95 5.14
N ALA A 19 3.80 -3.91 5.36
CA ALA A 19 3.92 -5.09 4.52
C ALA A 19 2.67 -5.99 4.59
N LEU A 20 2.06 -6.14 5.77
CA LEU A 20 0.82 -6.89 5.93
C LEU A 20 -0.35 -6.21 5.20
N THR A 21 -0.47 -4.88 5.33
CA THR A 21 -1.48 -4.10 4.61
C THR A 21 -1.27 -4.18 3.10
N LEU A 22 -0.01 -4.19 2.63
CA LEU A 22 0.31 -4.41 1.22
C LEU A 22 -0.14 -5.79 0.72
N VAL A 23 0.04 -6.85 1.51
CA VAL A 23 -0.49 -8.18 1.15
C VAL A 23 -2.01 -8.11 0.95
N GLN A 24 -2.75 -7.50 1.90
CA GLN A 24 -4.20 -7.33 1.79
C GLN A 24 -4.61 -6.56 0.53
N ALA A 25 -3.92 -5.46 0.20
CA ALA A 25 -4.17 -4.72 -1.02
C ALA A 25 -3.91 -5.57 -2.28
N THR A 26 -2.84 -6.36 -2.32
CA THR A 26 -2.56 -7.23 -3.47
C THR A 26 -3.61 -8.33 -3.65
N GLU A 27 -4.14 -8.89 -2.56
CA GLU A 27 -5.22 -9.87 -2.59
C GLU A 27 -6.51 -9.23 -3.14
N LYS A 28 -6.89 -8.06 -2.61
CA LYS A 28 -8.06 -7.30 -3.06
C LYS A 28 -7.95 -6.89 -4.53
N LEU A 29 -6.77 -6.43 -4.96
CA LEU A 29 -6.50 -6.13 -6.37
C LEU A 29 -6.70 -7.38 -7.25
N GLY A 30 -6.28 -8.55 -6.77
CA GLY A 30 -6.50 -9.82 -7.45
C GLY A 30 -7.97 -10.17 -7.63
N GLU A 31 -8.84 -9.82 -6.68
CA GLU A 31 -10.30 -9.97 -6.80
C GLU A 31 -10.87 -9.01 -7.85
N ILE A 32 -10.51 -7.73 -7.79
CA ILE A 32 -10.94 -6.71 -8.75
C ILE A 32 -10.56 -7.11 -10.19
N ILE A 33 -9.32 -7.56 -10.40
CA ILE A 33 -8.86 -8.03 -11.73
C ILE A 33 -9.62 -9.27 -12.20
N LYS A 34 -10.02 -10.17 -11.30
CA LYS A 34 -10.83 -11.35 -11.67
C LYS A 34 -12.21 -10.95 -12.13
N GLN A 35 -12.87 -10.00 -11.45
CA GLN A 35 -14.19 -9.51 -11.85
C GLN A 35 -14.14 -8.70 -13.14
N PHE A 36 -13.10 -7.88 -13.33
CA PHE A 36 -12.92 -7.18 -14.61
C PHE A 36 -12.83 -8.12 -15.84
N LYS A 37 -12.36 -9.37 -15.68
CA LYS A 37 -12.31 -10.36 -16.76
C LYS A 37 -13.64 -11.04 -17.07
N LYS A 38 -14.58 -11.06 -16.13
CA LYS A 38 -15.87 -11.74 -16.25
C LYS A 38 -16.97 -10.69 -16.30
N VAL A 39 -17.37 -10.23 -17.49
CA VAL A 39 -18.48 -9.28 -17.73
C VAL A 39 -18.59 -8.21 -16.62
N SER A 40 -17.96 -7.05 -16.83
CA SER A 40 -17.83 -5.98 -15.83
C SER A 40 -19.14 -5.67 -15.09
N ASP A 41 -19.32 -6.27 -13.91
CA ASP A 41 -20.37 -5.88 -12.98
C ASP A 41 -19.89 -4.61 -12.27
N VAL A 42 -20.50 -3.50 -12.66
CA VAL A 42 -20.14 -2.15 -12.20
C VAL A 42 -20.38 -2.03 -10.70
N GLU A 43 -21.47 -2.62 -10.19
CA GLU A 43 -21.82 -2.56 -8.77
C GLU A 43 -20.77 -3.33 -7.97
N GLU A 44 -20.47 -4.58 -8.36
CA GLU A 44 -19.48 -5.41 -7.66
C GLU A 44 -18.08 -4.79 -7.68
N ILE A 45 -17.63 -4.27 -8.84
CA ILE A 45 -16.32 -3.62 -8.94
C ILE A 45 -16.26 -2.33 -8.11
N THR A 46 -17.38 -1.60 -8.01
CA THR A 46 -17.47 -0.41 -7.15
C THR A 46 -17.35 -0.78 -5.68
N GLU A 47 -18.05 -1.82 -5.23
CA GLU A 47 -17.95 -2.32 -3.85
C GLU A 47 -16.52 -2.75 -3.50
N LEU A 48 -15.88 -3.56 -4.36
CA LEU A 48 -14.50 -3.98 -4.17
C LEU A 48 -13.50 -2.79 -4.17
N ASN A 49 -13.76 -1.75 -4.95
CA ASN A 49 -12.94 -0.55 -4.96
C ASN A 49 -13.08 0.26 -3.66
N ILE A 50 -14.29 0.34 -3.09
CA ILE A 50 -14.50 0.96 -1.77
C ILE A 50 -13.70 0.23 -0.70
N GLU A 51 -13.73 -1.10 -0.67
CA GLU A 51 -12.93 -1.90 0.26
C GLU A 51 -11.41 -1.67 0.05
N MET A 52 -10.96 -1.58 -1.21
CA MET A 52 -9.56 -1.22 -1.50
C MET A 52 -9.22 0.19 -0.97
N LYS A 53 -10.16 1.15 -1.03
CA LYS A 53 -9.94 2.50 -0.50
C LYS A 53 -9.83 2.51 1.03
N GLU A 54 -10.58 1.67 1.72
CA GLU A 54 -10.46 1.49 3.17
C GLU A 54 -9.10 0.90 3.55
N ILE A 55 -8.65 -0.13 2.83
CA ILE A 55 -7.30 -0.69 2.98
C ILE A 55 -6.26 0.42 2.74
N GLU A 56 -6.41 1.19 1.66
CA GLU A 56 -5.51 2.30 1.32
C GLU A 56 -5.41 3.32 2.46
N SER A 57 -6.55 3.77 2.98
CA SER A 57 -6.61 4.77 4.05
C SER A 57 -5.92 4.28 5.33
N HIS A 58 -6.05 2.98 5.63
CA HIS A 58 -5.37 2.36 6.75
C HIS A 58 -3.85 2.27 6.55
N GLY A 59 -3.39 1.88 5.36
CA GLY A 59 -1.96 1.86 5.01
C GLY A 59 -1.33 3.26 5.10
N ASP A 60 -2.08 4.27 4.68
CA ASP A 60 -1.73 5.68 4.75
C ASP A 60 -1.55 6.19 6.19
N GLU A 61 -2.43 5.76 7.10
CA GLU A 61 -2.32 6.04 8.52
C GLU A 61 -1.08 5.41 9.15
N ILE A 62 -0.81 4.14 8.83
CA ILE A 62 0.39 3.44 9.29
C ILE A 62 1.64 4.16 8.79
N HIS A 63 1.70 4.54 7.51
CA HIS A 63 2.84 5.25 6.95
C HIS A 63 3.05 6.62 7.64
N ARG A 64 1.98 7.40 7.82
CA ARG A 64 2.05 8.68 8.55
C ARG A 64 2.57 8.50 9.98
N ARG A 65 2.10 7.47 10.69
CA ARG A 65 2.56 7.16 12.05
C ARG A 65 4.04 6.75 12.05
N ALA A 66 4.47 5.92 11.11
CA ALA A 66 5.86 5.50 10.98
C ALA A 66 6.79 6.70 10.73
N MET A 67 6.37 7.61 9.85
CA MET A 67 7.11 8.84 9.57
C MET A 67 7.14 9.79 10.77
N GLY A 68 6.02 9.96 11.48
CA GLY A 68 5.99 10.76 12.71
C GLY A 68 6.94 10.24 13.79
N ASN A 69 6.98 8.92 13.98
CA ASN A 69 7.94 8.27 14.88
C ASN A 69 9.38 8.47 14.40
N LEU A 70 9.63 8.26 13.12
CA LEU A 70 10.97 8.35 12.54
C LEU A 70 11.58 9.75 12.68
N PHE A 71 10.77 10.80 12.54
CA PHE A 71 11.20 12.20 12.67
C PHE A 71 11.03 12.77 14.09
N SER A 72 10.79 11.93 15.10
CA SER A 72 10.64 12.34 16.52
C SER A 72 11.90 12.94 17.16
N GLY A 73 13.06 12.81 16.50
CA GLY A 73 14.37 13.18 17.05
C GLY A 73 15.04 12.10 17.89
N GLN A 74 14.44 10.92 18.00
CA GLN A 74 15.00 9.77 18.72
C GLN A 74 15.99 8.93 17.89
N TYR A 75 16.04 9.15 16.57
CA TYR A 75 16.86 8.39 15.63
C TYR A 75 18.05 9.22 15.13
N GLU A 76 19.19 8.56 14.93
CA GLU A 76 20.33 9.15 14.24
C GLU A 76 19.98 9.46 12.79
N ALA A 77 20.54 10.55 12.25
CA ALA A 77 20.18 11.04 10.92
C ALA A 77 20.38 9.99 9.80
N LEU A 78 21.42 9.15 9.91
CA LEU A 78 21.67 8.09 8.96
C LEU A 78 20.56 7.02 8.99
N ASP A 79 20.08 6.65 10.18
CA ASP A 79 19.03 5.64 10.31
C ASP A 79 17.67 6.18 9.85
N VAL A 80 17.42 7.49 10.06
CA VAL A 80 16.28 8.19 9.44
C VAL A 80 16.30 8.04 7.92
N ILE A 81 17.44 8.25 7.27
CA ILE A 81 17.56 8.11 5.81
C ILE A 81 17.24 6.68 5.35
N LYS A 82 17.83 5.68 6.01
CA LYS A 82 17.65 4.25 5.66
C LYS A 82 16.19 3.81 5.83
N LEU A 83 15.61 4.06 7.00
CA LEU A 83 14.26 3.60 7.34
C LEU A 83 13.21 4.31 6.48
N ARG A 84 13.38 5.61 6.24
CA ARG A 84 12.49 6.38 5.35
C ARG A 84 12.45 5.77 3.95
N ASP A 85 13.60 5.44 3.40
CA ASP A 85 13.70 4.86 2.04
C ASP A 85 12.91 3.53 1.97
N MET A 86 13.08 2.69 2.99
CA MET A 86 12.38 1.41 3.09
C MET A 86 10.87 1.57 3.28
N TYR A 87 10.42 2.49 4.15
CA TYR A 87 9.01 2.81 4.32
C TYR A 87 8.37 3.33 3.03
N LYS A 88 9.11 4.15 2.27
CA LYS A 88 8.66 4.71 0.99
C LYS A 88 8.55 3.64 -0.09
N GLU A 89 9.48 2.68 -0.14
CA GLU A 89 9.41 1.57 -1.10
C GLU A 89 8.16 0.70 -0.89
N ILE A 90 7.76 0.46 0.37
CA ILE A 90 6.53 -0.28 0.67
C ILE A 90 5.29 0.54 0.27
N GLU A 91 5.26 1.82 0.63
CA GLU A 91 4.18 2.75 0.25
C GLU A 91 4.03 2.86 -1.27
N ASN A 92 5.12 2.98 -2.03
CA ASN A 92 5.06 3.05 -3.50
C ASN A 92 4.41 1.79 -4.12
N ALA A 93 4.71 0.60 -3.59
CA ALA A 93 4.10 -0.64 -4.04
C ALA A 93 2.61 -0.70 -3.70
N PHE A 94 2.25 -0.13 -2.56
CA PHE A 94 0.88 -0.04 -2.08
C PHE A 94 0.04 0.95 -2.91
N ASP A 95 0.56 2.15 -3.16
CA ASP A 95 -0.04 3.16 -4.03
C ASP A 95 -0.29 2.61 -5.44
N ALA A 96 0.64 1.81 -5.95
CA ALA A 96 0.48 1.16 -7.25
C ALA A 96 -0.73 0.20 -7.25
N CYS A 97 -0.98 -0.53 -6.17
CA CYS A 97 -2.15 -1.40 -6.06
C CYS A 97 -3.46 -0.59 -6.12
N PHE A 98 -3.54 0.49 -5.33
CA PHE A 98 -4.70 1.37 -5.31
C PHE A 98 -4.91 2.04 -6.68
N PHE A 99 -3.86 2.58 -7.28
CA PHE A 99 -3.93 3.24 -8.59
C PHE A 99 -4.47 2.32 -9.69
N VAL A 100 -4.03 1.05 -9.74
CA VAL A 100 -4.56 0.09 -10.71
C VAL A 100 -6.03 -0.20 -10.43
N SER A 101 -6.43 -0.33 -9.17
CA SER A 101 -7.82 -0.58 -8.80
C SER A 101 -8.75 0.55 -9.23
N ASP A 102 -8.33 1.81 -9.02
CA ASP A 102 -9.07 3.01 -9.40
C ASP A 102 -9.14 3.16 -10.92
N THR A 103 -8.05 2.81 -11.61
CA THR A 103 -8.03 2.79 -13.07
C THR A 103 -9.05 1.79 -13.64
N ILE A 104 -9.17 0.59 -13.05
CA ILE A 104 -10.16 -0.41 -13.45
C ILE A 104 -11.58 0.11 -13.24
N LEU A 105 -11.89 0.67 -12.07
CA LEU A 105 -13.20 1.25 -11.79
C LEU A 105 -13.56 2.33 -12.83
N ASN A 106 -12.61 3.23 -13.12
CA ASN A 106 -12.80 4.29 -14.11
C ASN A 106 -13.06 3.75 -15.53
N VAL A 107 -12.44 2.63 -15.92
CA VAL A 107 -12.71 1.98 -17.21
C VAL A 107 -14.12 1.42 -17.24
N VAL A 108 -14.53 0.72 -16.17
CA VAL A 108 -15.84 0.08 -16.07
C VAL A 108 -16.96 1.12 -16.09
N LEU A 109 -16.84 2.20 -15.30
CA LEU A 109 -17.81 3.30 -15.27
C LEU A 109 -17.98 3.98 -16.65
N LYS A 110 -16.94 4.03 -17.48
CA LYS A 110 -17.01 4.61 -18.83
C LYS A 110 -17.62 3.67 -19.87
N GLN A 111 -17.63 2.37 -19.60
CA GLN A 111 -18.20 1.34 -20.49
C GLN A 111 -19.65 0.98 -20.12
N SER A 112 -20.19 1.60 -19.07
CA SER A 112 -21.55 1.40 -18.56
C SER A 112 -22.57 2.30 -19.25
#